data_AF-A0A5N7NTU5-F1
#
_entry.id   AF-A0A5N7NTU5-F1
#
_cell.length_a   1.000
_cell.length_b   1.000
_cell.length_c   1.000
_cell.angle_alpha   90.00
_cell.angle_beta   90.00
_cell.angle_gamma   90.00
#
_symmetry.space_group_name_H-M   'P 1'
#
loop_
_entity.id
_entity.type
_entity.pdbx_description
1 polymer ?
#
loop_
_entity_poly.entity_id
_entity_poly.type
_entity_poly.pdbx_seq_one_letter_code
_entity_poly.pdbx_strand_id
1 'polypeptide(L)'
;MLTSTTSNQSTKLLHWYDRHHRVLPWRISPSEQASGIRPDPYRVWLSEIMLQQTTVEAVKSYFVKFTERWPTVQAMARASEDDILRAWAGLGYYSRARNLKKCADAVVRQHDGKFPDSAAALKELPGIGDYTSAAIAAIAFGEAVAVVDGNVERVISRLYTIDTPLPAAKPEIRALMGQLTPIDRPGDFAQAVMDLGATICTPRRPACAICPLNDDCMALKSRDPEEFPVKAPKAEKPIRTGAAFIAIADDGSVFLRKRRDEGLLAGMTEVPGSPWTARIDGDTTIDAAPFPARWTASGSITHVFTHFELRLSVYRSENVSKAASSDGWWSRPTELSDEALPTVMKKAITAAIPEAFKGKRKNR
;
A
#
# COMPACT_ATOMS: atom_id res chain seq x y z
N MET A 1 -25.03 -15.02 -29.36
CA MET A 1 -24.32 -15.87 -28.39
C MET A 1 -22.88 -15.97 -28.84
N LEU A 2 -21.99 -15.13 -28.32
CA LEU A 2 -20.55 -15.26 -28.57
C LEU A 2 -20.05 -16.37 -27.64
N THR A 3 -19.89 -17.57 -28.18
CA THR A 3 -19.09 -18.63 -27.55
C THR A 3 -17.65 -18.15 -27.49
N SER A 4 -17.30 -17.39 -26.45
CA SER A 4 -15.93 -16.96 -26.21
C SER A 4 -15.11 -18.21 -25.88
N THR A 5 -14.26 -18.59 -26.82
CA THR A 5 -13.37 -19.74 -26.67
C THR A 5 -12.20 -19.28 -25.82
N THR A 6 -11.98 -19.90 -24.66
CA THR A 6 -10.80 -19.62 -23.82
C THR A 6 -9.54 -19.70 -24.67
N SER A 7 -8.71 -18.65 -24.64
CA SER A 7 -7.49 -18.63 -25.45
C SER A 7 -6.52 -19.74 -25.02
N ASN A 8 -5.69 -20.24 -25.93
CA ASN A 8 -4.66 -21.24 -25.60
C ASN A 8 -3.72 -20.74 -24.48
N GLN A 9 -3.36 -19.46 -24.50
CA GLN A 9 -2.55 -18.82 -23.45
C GLN A 9 -3.24 -18.89 -22.09
N SER A 10 -4.55 -18.60 -22.05
CA SER A 10 -5.36 -18.68 -20.83
C SER A 10 -5.43 -20.11 -20.29
N THR A 11 -5.63 -21.10 -21.16
CA THR A 11 -5.64 -22.52 -20.80
C THR A 11 -4.29 -22.98 -20.24
N LYS A 12 -3.17 -22.67 -20.91
CA LYS A 12 -1.82 -23.00 -20.42
C LYS A 12 -1.56 -22.41 -19.05
N LEU A 13 -1.94 -21.14 -18.84
CA LEU A 13 -1.72 -20.45 -17.58
C LEU A 13 -2.58 -21.01 -16.45
N LEU A 14 -3.86 -21.31 -16.70
CA LEU A 14 -4.73 -21.94 -15.71
C LEU A 14 -4.22 -23.34 -15.31
N HIS A 15 -3.77 -24.16 -16.27
CA HIS A 15 -3.16 -25.46 -15.95
C HIS A 15 -1.87 -25.36 -15.13
N TRP A 16 -1.10 -24.29 -15.31
CA TRP A 16 0.04 -24.00 -14.45
C TRP A 16 -0.44 -23.59 -13.06
N TYR A 17 -1.42 -22.70 -12.95
CA TYR A 17 -1.97 -22.22 -11.68
C TYR A 17 -2.58 -23.35 -10.84
N ASP A 18 -3.31 -24.27 -11.46
CA ASP A 18 -3.89 -25.44 -10.78
C ASP A 18 -2.85 -26.25 -10.00
N ARG A 19 -1.60 -26.29 -10.49
CA ARG A 19 -0.49 -27.03 -9.89
C ARG A 19 0.45 -26.18 -9.03
N HIS A 20 0.56 -24.89 -9.34
CA HIS A 20 1.60 -24.00 -8.79
C HIS A 20 1.09 -22.77 -8.07
N HIS A 21 -0.22 -22.61 -7.90
CA HIS A 21 -0.82 -21.51 -7.14
C HIS A 21 -0.19 -21.38 -5.74
N ARG A 22 -0.02 -20.14 -5.29
CA ARG A 22 0.50 -19.88 -3.95
C ARG A 22 -0.61 -20.05 -2.91
N VAL A 23 -0.31 -20.79 -1.85
CA VAL A 23 -1.17 -20.90 -0.67
C VAL A 23 -0.99 -19.65 0.19
N LEU A 24 -2.05 -18.86 0.32
CA LEU A 24 -2.07 -17.60 1.09
C LEU A 24 -3.33 -17.54 1.96
N PRO A 25 -3.29 -16.91 3.16
CA PRO A 25 -4.42 -16.92 4.11
C PRO A 25 -5.75 -16.34 3.60
N TRP A 26 -5.70 -15.54 2.55
CA TRP A 26 -6.85 -14.88 1.91
C TRP A 26 -7.32 -15.56 0.62
N ARG A 27 -6.61 -16.59 0.15
CA ARG A 27 -6.95 -17.29 -1.09
C ARG A 27 -7.69 -18.59 -0.81
N ILE A 28 -8.57 -18.93 -1.74
CA ILE A 28 -9.14 -20.26 -1.89
C ILE A 28 -8.38 -20.92 -3.04
N SER A 29 -7.95 -22.17 -2.87
CA SER A 29 -7.25 -22.91 -3.92
C SER A 29 -8.19 -23.28 -5.07
N PRO A 30 -7.67 -23.50 -6.29
CA PRO A 30 -8.46 -24.03 -7.41
C PRO A 30 -9.28 -25.28 -7.04
N SER A 31 -8.69 -26.21 -6.26
CA SER A 31 -9.38 -27.42 -5.80
C SER A 31 -10.54 -27.14 -4.85
N GLU A 32 -10.37 -26.20 -3.91
CA GLU A 32 -11.44 -25.77 -3.01
C GLU A 32 -12.55 -25.03 -3.78
N GLN A 33 -12.17 -24.22 -4.77
CA GLN A 33 -13.14 -23.52 -5.60
C GLN A 33 -13.98 -24.49 -6.46
N ALA A 34 -13.34 -25.53 -6.99
CA ALA A 34 -13.99 -26.62 -7.71
C ALA A 34 -14.93 -27.45 -6.81
N SER A 35 -14.66 -27.55 -5.50
CA SER A 35 -15.55 -28.22 -4.55
C SER A 35 -16.71 -27.33 -4.06
N GLY A 36 -16.82 -26.11 -4.57
CA GLY A 36 -17.93 -25.19 -4.28
C GLY A 36 -17.61 -24.14 -3.22
N ILE A 37 -16.41 -24.13 -2.63
CA ILE A 37 -15.97 -23.06 -1.73
C ILE A 37 -15.79 -21.79 -2.57
N ARG A 38 -16.23 -20.64 -2.04
CA ARG A 38 -16.11 -19.35 -2.73
C ARG A 38 -15.23 -18.42 -1.91
N PRO A 39 -14.38 -17.59 -2.56
CA PRO A 39 -13.65 -16.57 -1.85
C PRO A 39 -14.61 -15.58 -1.17
N ASP A 40 -14.38 -15.31 0.10
CA ASP A 40 -15.14 -14.30 0.84
C ASP A 40 -14.74 -12.89 0.37
N PRO A 41 -15.67 -12.07 -0.18
CA PRO A 41 -15.39 -10.72 -0.63
C PRO A 41 -14.73 -9.83 0.43
N TYR A 42 -15.10 -9.99 1.72
CA TYR A 42 -14.49 -9.23 2.81
C TYR A 42 -13.00 -9.55 2.96
N ARG A 43 -12.65 -10.84 2.91
CA ARG A 43 -11.27 -11.32 3.00
C ARG A 43 -10.45 -10.92 1.78
N VAL A 44 -11.03 -11.03 0.58
CA VAL A 44 -10.38 -10.61 -0.67
C VAL A 44 -10.08 -9.11 -0.62
N TRP A 45 -11.10 -8.27 -0.36
CA TRP A 45 -10.95 -6.82 -0.23
C TRP A 45 -9.88 -6.43 0.79
N LEU A 46 -9.94 -6.99 2.00
CA LEU A 46 -8.97 -6.69 3.06
C LEU A 46 -7.54 -7.00 2.60
N SER A 47 -7.32 -8.16 1.98
CA SER A 47 -6.01 -8.55 1.48
C SER A 47 -5.51 -7.61 0.37
N GLU A 48 -6.37 -7.23 -0.57
CA GLU A 48 -6.04 -6.33 -1.67
C GLU A 48 -5.63 -4.94 -1.17
N ILE A 49 -6.34 -4.40 -0.17
CA ILE A 49 -5.96 -3.11 0.45
C ILE A 49 -4.62 -3.24 1.20
N MET A 50 -4.38 -4.34 1.92
CA MET A 50 -3.12 -4.56 2.64
C MET A 50 -1.93 -4.71 1.69
N LEU A 51 -2.11 -5.37 0.54
CA LEU A 51 -1.05 -5.64 -0.44
C LEU A 51 -0.63 -4.41 -1.24
N GLN A 52 -1.39 -3.33 -1.22
CA GLN A 52 -0.99 -2.07 -1.86
C GLN A 52 0.34 -1.55 -1.29
N GLN A 53 1.41 -1.63 -2.08
CA GLN A 53 2.76 -1.21 -1.68
C GLN A 53 3.30 -1.91 -0.41
N THR A 54 2.80 -3.12 -0.11
CA THR A 54 3.30 -3.96 0.99
C THR A 54 3.66 -5.34 0.44
N THR A 55 4.74 -5.94 0.94
CA THR A 55 5.10 -7.32 0.56
C THR A 55 4.12 -8.34 1.11
N VAL A 56 3.88 -9.43 0.38
CA VAL A 56 3.02 -10.55 0.81
C VAL A 56 3.41 -11.09 2.19
N GLU A 57 4.71 -11.23 2.46
CA GLU A 57 5.19 -11.81 3.73
C GLU A 57 4.81 -10.95 4.94
N ALA A 58 4.97 -9.62 4.83
CA ALA A 58 4.51 -8.70 5.86
C ALA A 58 2.99 -8.80 6.06
N VAL A 59 2.21 -8.87 4.97
CA VAL A 59 0.74 -8.89 5.04
C VAL A 59 0.19 -10.15 5.71
N LYS A 60 0.78 -11.33 5.54
CA LYS A 60 0.29 -12.60 6.13
C LYS A 60 -0.07 -12.48 7.60
N SER A 61 0.86 -11.99 8.42
CA SER A 61 0.66 -11.89 9.88
C SER A 61 -0.39 -10.84 10.27
N TYR A 62 -0.49 -9.74 9.53
CA TYR A 62 -1.49 -8.72 9.77
C TYR A 62 -2.88 -9.20 9.35
N PHE A 63 -2.98 -9.84 8.20
CA PHE A 63 -4.24 -10.36 7.68
C PHE A 63 -4.90 -11.32 8.68
N VAL A 64 -4.13 -12.30 9.18
CA VAL A 64 -4.62 -13.26 10.18
C VAL A 64 -5.18 -12.53 11.41
N LYS A 65 -4.38 -11.65 12.03
CA LYS A 65 -4.79 -10.87 13.21
C LYS A 65 -6.02 -10.00 12.96
N PHE A 66 -6.11 -9.38 11.79
CA PHE A 66 -7.27 -8.56 11.42
C PHE A 66 -8.53 -9.41 11.29
N THR A 67 -8.45 -10.57 10.61
CA THR A 67 -9.59 -11.45 10.43
C THR A 67 -10.00 -12.18 11.72
N GLU A 68 -9.07 -12.42 12.65
CA GLU A 68 -9.40 -12.94 13.98
C GLU A 68 -10.12 -11.88 14.83
N ARG A 69 -9.64 -10.63 14.80
CA ARG A 69 -10.22 -9.53 15.59
C ARG A 69 -11.55 -9.04 15.02
N TRP A 70 -11.65 -8.97 13.69
CA TRP A 70 -12.83 -8.55 12.95
C TRP A 70 -13.14 -9.59 11.88
N PRO A 71 -13.90 -10.64 12.23
CA PRO A 71 -14.18 -11.74 11.32
C PRO A 71 -15.12 -11.36 10.16
N THR A 72 -15.85 -10.25 10.27
CA THR A 72 -16.77 -9.77 9.23
C THR A 72 -16.62 -8.27 8.99
N VAL A 73 -17.12 -7.80 7.84
CA VAL A 73 -17.17 -6.36 7.54
C VAL A 73 -17.99 -5.58 8.56
N GLN A 74 -19.06 -6.19 9.12
CA GLN A 74 -19.87 -5.59 10.19
C GLN A 74 -19.06 -5.43 11.49
N ALA A 75 -18.24 -6.43 11.84
CA ALA A 75 -17.38 -6.35 13.01
C ALA A 75 -16.33 -5.24 12.85
N MET A 76 -15.76 -5.10 11.64
CA MET A 76 -14.82 -4.02 11.31
C MET A 76 -15.49 -2.65 11.33
N ALA A 77 -16.71 -2.52 10.79
CA ALA A 77 -17.47 -1.26 10.78
C ALA A 77 -17.83 -0.79 12.21
N ARG A 78 -18.04 -1.71 13.15
CA ARG A 78 -18.27 -1.39 14.58
C ARG A 78 -17.02 -0.95 15.32
N ALA A 79 -15.82 -1.24 14.80
CA ALA A 79 -14.57 -0.85 15.44
C ALA A 79 -14.38 0.67 15.42
N SER A 80 -13.66 1.21 16.40
CA SER A 80 -13.21 2.60 16.33
C SER A 80 -12.14 2.78 15.25
N GLU A 81 -12.02 3.99 14.68
CA GLU A 81 -10.91 4.31 13.78
C GLU A 81 -9.56 4.06 14.46
N ASP A 82 -9.42 4.44 15.73
CA ASP A 82 -8.21 4.26 16.53
C ASP A 82 -7.84 2.79 16.72
N ASP A 83 -8.81 1.89 16.86
CA ASP A 83 -8.55 0.45 16.91
C ASP A 83 -7.96 -0.09 15.60
N ILE A 84 -8.51 0.36 14.48
CA ILE A 84 -8.03 -0.03 13.14
C ILE A 84 -6.63 0.54 12.91
N LEU A 85 -6.38 1.80 13.24
CA LEU A 85 -5.07 2.43 13.10
C LEU A 85 -4.00 1.74 13.96
N ARG A 86 -4.35 1.37 15.21
CA ARG A 86 -3.47 0.60 16.09
C ARG A 86 -3.16 -0.77 15.53
N ALA A 87 -4.17 -1.49 15.02
CA ALA A 87 -3.95 -2.79 14.38
C ALA A 87 -3.12 -2.67 13.09
N TRP A 88 -3.28 -1.58 12.33
CA TRP A 88 -2.55 -1.30 11.10
C TRP A 88 -1.11 -0.83 11.32
N ALA A 89 -0.73 -0.51 12.57
CA ALA A 89 0.56 0.07 12.88
C ALA A 89 1.70 -0.84 12.38
N GLY A 90 2.58 -0.27 11.55
CA GLY A 90 3.69 -0.98 10.90
C GLY A 90 3.47 -1.38 9.44
N LEU A 91 2.24 -1.40 8.92
CA LEU A 91 1.99 -1.63 7.48
C LEU A 91 2.25 -0.41 6.58
N GLY A 92 2.37 0.78 7.18
CA GLY A 92 2.55 2.03 6.46
C GLY A 92 1.31 2.47 5.68
N TYR A 93 1.37 3.67 5.07
CA TYR A 93 0.27 4.25 4.28
C TYR A 93 -1.08 4.24 5.04
N TYR A 94 -1.12 4.92 6.18
CA TYR A 94 -2.27 4.92 7.10
C TYR A 94 -3.57 5.45 6.48
N SER A 95 -3.51 6.20 5.39
CA SER A 95 -4.69 6.56 4.60
C SER A 95 -5.46 5.33 4.12
N ARG A 96 -4.78 4.20 3.85
CA ARG A 96 -5.43 2.92 3.53
C ARG A 96 -6.27 2.41 4.69
N ALA A 97 -5.77 2.48 5.92
CA ALA A 97 -6.51 2.06 7.12
C ALA A 97 -7.76 2.92 7.36
N ARG A 98 -7.65 4.23 7.17
CA ARG A 98 -8.81 5.14 7.28
C ARG A 98 -9.84 4.87 6.18
N ASN A 99 -9.38 4.68 4.94
CA ASN A 99 -10.26 4.32 3.83
C ASN A 99 -10.89 2.94 4.03
N LEU A 100 -10.16 1.98 4.60
CA LEU A 100 -10.67 0.67 4.97
C LEU A 100 -11.87 0.80 5.92
N LYS A 101 -11.76 1.63 6.96
CA LYS A 101 -12.88 1.91 7.88
C LYS A 101 -14.05 2.57 7.16
N LYS A 102 -13.81 3.65 6.41
CA LYS A 102 -14.86 4.36 5.65
C LYS A 102 -15.59 3.42 4.68
N CYS A 103 -14.86 2.52 4.04
CA CYS A 103 -15.42 1.52 3.14
C CYS A 103 -16.25 0.47 3.88
N ALA A 104 -15.76 -0.07 5.02
CA ALA A 104 -16.53 -1.00 5.84
C ALA A 104 -17.86 -0.37 6.29
N ASP A 105 -17.83 0.90 6.70
CA ASP A 105 -19.03 1.65 7.08
C ASP A 105 -19.99 1.85 5.90
N ALA A 106 -19.45 2.17 4.71
CA ALA A 106 -20.23 2.31 3.49
C ALA A 106 -20.90 0.99 3.10
N VAL A 107 -20.18 -0.13 3.14
CA VAL A 107 -20.73 -1.47 2.83
C VAL A 107 -21.87 -1.83 3.79
N VAL A 108 -21.72 -1.59 5.10
CA VAL A 108 -22.78 -1.84 6.07
C VAL A 108 -23.99 -0.93 5.84
N ARG A 109 -23.75 0.37 5.66
CA ARG A 109 -24.83 1.38 5.56
C ARG A 109 -25.57 1.34 4.23
N GLN A 110 -24.86 1.14 3.12
CA GLN A 110 -25.40 1.29 1.76
C GLN A 110 -25.74 -0.04 1.10
N HIS A 111 -25.14 -1.14 1.58
CA HIS A 111 -25.27 -2.46 0.95
C HIS A 111 -25.59 -3.59 1.96
N ASP A 112 -26.14 -3.23 3.13
CA ASP A 112 -26.57 -4.19 4.17
C ASP A 112 -25.46 -5.20 4.58
N GLY A 113 -24.21 -4.72 4.59
CA GLY A 113 -23.06 -5.53 4.96
C GLY A 113 -22.62 -6.55 3.90
N LYS A 114 -23.10 -6.42 2.66
CA LYS A 114 -22.71 -7.25 1.51
C LYS A 114 -21.94 -6.40 0.51
N PHE A 115 -20.78 -6.90 0.07
CA PHE A 115 -20.06 -6.23 -1.01
C PHE A 115 -20.87 -6.33 -2.32
N PRO A 116 -20.95 -5.26 -3.12
CA PRO A 116 -21.45 -5.33 -4.49
C PRO A 116 -20.65 -6.34 -5.32
N ASP A 117 -21.30 -6.97 -6.29
CA ASP A 117 -20.75 -8.09 -7.06
C ASP A 117 -20.12 -7.68 -8.41
N SER A 118 -20.18 -6.40 -8.77
CA SER A 118 -19.59 -5.87 -10.01
C SER A 118 -18.49 -4.84 -9.75
N ALA A 119 -17.49 -4.82 -10.60
CA ALA A 119 -16.36 -3.90 -10.56
C ALA A 119 -16.82 -2.44 -10.66
N ALA A 120 -17.91 -2.17 -11.40
CA ALA A 120 -18.51 -0.85 -11.47
C ALA A 120 -19.07 -0.41 -10.11
N ALA A 121 -19.89 -1.23 -9.46
CA ALA A 121 -20.47 -0.90 -8.17
C ALA A 121 -19.44 -0.88 -7.03
N LEU A 122 -18.46 -1.80 -7.05
CA LEU A 122 -17.37 -1.83 -6.09
C LEU A 122 -16.51 -0.56 -6.13
N LYS A 123 -16.32 0.03 -7.32
CA LYS A 123 -15.51 1.25 -7.51
C LYS A 123 -16.14 2.50 -6.85
N GLU A 124 -17.44 2.49 -6.59
CA GLU A 124 -18.12 3.58 -5.88
C GLU A 124 -17.82 3.58 -4.37
N LEU A 125 -17.25 2.50 -3.83
CA LEU A 125 -16.90 2.41 -2.41
C LEU A 125 -15.61 3.19 -2.07
N PRO A 126 -15.54 3.84 -0.89
CA PRO A 126 -14.36 4.61 -0.48
C PRO A 126 -13.05 3.81 -0.54
N GLY A 127 -12.05 4.34 -1.24
CA GLY A 127 -10.72 3.71 -1.30
C GLY A 127 -10.61 2.48 -2.21
N ILE A 128 -11.67 2.14 -2.95
CA ILE A 128 -11.61 1.13 -4.01
C ILE A 128 -11.38 1.83 -5.35
N GLY A 129 -10.22 1.56 -5.98
CA GLY A 129 -9.89 2.05 -7.32
C GLY A 129 -10.07 0.98 -8.40
N ASP A 130 -9.72 1.32 -9.65
CA ASP A 130 -9.88 0.45 -10.83
C ASP A 130 -9.29 -0.95 -10.68
N TYR A 131 -8.12 -1.05 -10.05
CA TYR A 131 -7.47 -2.32 -9.77
C TYR A 131 -8.26 -3.13 -8.74
N THR A 132 -8.51 -2.54 -7.57
CA THR A 132 -9.13 -3.24 -6.44
C THR A 132 -10.56 -3.65 -6.75
N SER A 133 -11.34 -2.84 -7.47
CA SER A 133 -12.70 -3.22 -7.86
C SER A 133 -12.70 -4.41 -8.83
N ALA A 134 -11.83 -4.38 -9.86
CA ALA A 134 -11.69 -5.49 -10.79
C ALA A 134 -11.20 -6.77 -10.09
N ALA A 135 -10.23 -6.65 -9.19
CA ALA A 135 -9.70 -7.79 -8.44
C ALA A 135 -10.78 -8.45 -7.58
N ILE A 136 -11.53 -7.68 -6.80
CA ILE A 136 -12.62 -8.22 -5.96
C ILE A 136 -13.70 -8.85 -6.83
N ALA A 137 -14.13 -8.17 -7.89
CA ALA A 137 -15.19 -8.68 -8.77
C ALA A 137 -14.80 -9.98 -9.46
N ALA A 138 -13.59 -10.07 -10.02
CA ALA A 138 -13.11 -11.28 -10.66
C ALA A 138 -12.91 -12.44 -9.66
N ILE A 139 -12.30 -12.16 -8.51
CA ILE A 139 -11.91 -13.19 -7.54
C ILE A 139 -13.11 -13.70 -6.74
N ALA A 140 -13.89 -12.80 -6.16
CA ALA A 140 -14.96 -13.16 -5.23
C ALA A 140 -16.29 -13.41 -5.92
N PHE A 141 -16.54 -12.75 -7.05
CA PHE A 141 -17.84 -12.76 -7.73
C PHE A 141 -17.81 -13.38 -9.13
N GLY A 142 -16.64 -13.71 -9.67
CA GLY A 142 -16.50 -14.34 -10.96
C GLY A 142 -16.82 -13.41 -12.14
N GLU A 143 -16.76 -12.09 -11.97
CA GLU A 143 -16.92 -11.17 -13.08
C GLU A 143 -15.73 -11.28 -14.05
N ALA A 144 -16.00 -11.47 -15.34
CA ALA A 144 -14.98 -11.53 -16.39
C ALA A 144 -14.43 -10.14 -16.72
N VAL A 145 -13.64 -9.58 -15.81
CA VAL A 145 -13.03 -8.24 -15.91
C VAL A 145 -11.51 -8.31 -15.91
N ALA A 146 -10.86 -7.44 -16.67
CA ALA A 146 -9.40 -7.34 -16.72
C ALA A 146 -8.85 -6.77 -15.39
N VAL A 147 -8.11 -7.58 -14.65
CA VAL A 147 -7.38 -7.20 -13.45
C VAL A 147 -5.95 -6.85 -13.82
N VAL A 148 -5.51 -5.61 -13.58
CA VAL A 148 -4.19 -5.12 -14.00
C VAL A 148 -3.47 -4.44 -12.84
N ASP A 149 -2.46 -5.11 -12.29
CA ASP A 149 -1.46 -4.56 -11.36
C ASP A 149 -0.09 -4.40 -12.04
N GLY A 150 0.94 -3.98 -11.30
CA GLY A 150 2.29 -3.85 -11.83
C GLY A 150 2.94 -5.19 -12.26
N ASN A 151 2.45 -6.34 -11.77
CA ASN A 151 2.89 -7.65 -12.24
C ASN A 151 2.27 -7.97 -13.61
N VAL A 152 0.95 -7.76 -13.75
CA VAL A 152 0.21 -7.92 -14.99
C VAL A 152 0.73 -6.96 -16.06
N GLU A 153 0.95 -5.68 -15.74
CA GLU A 153 1.53 -4.70 -16.66
C GLU A 153 2.82 -5.24 -17.29
N ARG A 154 3.71 -5.81 -16.48
CA ARG A 154 4.97 -6.39 -16.95
C ARG A 154 4.78 -7.66 -17.77
N VAL A 155 3.94 -8.60 -17.31
CA VAL A 155 3.69 -9.86 -18.02
C VAL A 155 3.10 -9.58 -19.40
N ILE A 156 2.06 -8.75 -19.48
CA ILE A 156 1.37 -8.42 -20.72
C ILE A 156 2.27 -7.61 -21.66
N SER A 157 3.03 -6.64 -21.14
CA SER A 157 3.98 -5.88 -21.97
C SER A 157 5.05 -6.76 -22.60
N ARG A 158 5.53 -7.80 -21.90
CA ARG A 158 6.48 -8.79 -22.44
C ARG A 158 5.82 -9.74 -23.43
N LEU A 159 4.63 -10.22 -23.10
CA LEU A 159 3.89 -11.18 -23.93
C LEU A 159 3.62 -10.60 -25.33
N TYR A 160 3.34 -9.30 -25.41
CA TYR A 160 2.97 -8.62 -26.66
C TYR A 160 3.97 -7.55 -27.16
N THR A 161 5.16 -7.43 -26.54
CA THR A 161 6.18 -6.42 -26.88
C THR A 161 5.61 -5.00 -26.98
N ILE A 162 4.95 -4.53 -25.92
CA ILE A 162 4.33 -3.20 -25.89
C ILE A 162 5.42 -2.13 -25.72
N ASP A 163 5.72 -1.42 -26.80
CA ASP A 163 6.74 -0.35 -26.83
C ASP A 163 6.25 0.97 -26.21
N THR A 164 4.94 1.16 -26.11
CA THR A 164 4.34 2.34 -25.47
C THR A 164 4.84 2.45 -24.02
N PRO A 165 5.45 3.59 -23.61
CA PRO A 165 5.92 3.74 -22.24
C PRO A 165 4.78 3.80 -21.22
N LEU A 166 4.96 3.18 -20.04
CA LEU A 166 4.08 3.40 -18.91
C LEU A 166 4.18 4.86 -18.40
N PRO A 167 3.05 5.49 -18.04
CA PRO A 167 1.71 4.92 -17.87
C PRO A 167 0.82 4.94 -19.12
N ALA A 168 1.28 5.45 -20.26
CA ALA A 168 0.46 5.57 -21.48
C ALA A 168 0.00 4.22 -22.05
N ALA A 169 0.74 3.14 -21.79
CA ALA A 169 0.39 1.77 -22.21
C ALA A 169 -0.79 1.14 -21.43
N LYS A 170 -1.25 1.73 -20.33
CA LYS A 170 -2.28 1.09 -19.47
C LYS A 170 -3.58 0.71 -20.20
N PRO A 171 -4.15 1.54 -21.10
CA PRO A 171 -5.35 1.16 -21.86
C PRO A 171 -5.12 -0.04 -22.78
N GLU A 172 -3.97 -0.08 -23.46
CA GLU A 172 -3.57 -1.18 -24.35
C GLU A 172 -3.38 -2.49 -23.58
N ILE A 173 -2.64 -2.43 -22.47
CA ILE A 173 -2.44 -3.56 -21.55
C ILE A 173 -3.79 -4.09 -21.04
N ARG A 174 -4.71 -3.21 -20.64
CA ARG A 174 -6.04 -3.61 -20.15
C ARG A 174 -6.87 -4.28 -21.23
N ALA A 175 -6.81 -3.79 -22.47
CA ALA A 175 -7.52 -4.39 -23.60
C ALA A 175 -7.00 -5.80 -23.90
N LEU A 176 -5.68 -5.99 -23.96
CA LEU A 176 -5.06 -7.30 -24.17
C LEU A 176 -5.32 -8.27 -23.01
N MET A 177 -5.22 -7.79 -21.77
CA MET A 177 -5.59 -8.59 -20.60
C MET A 177 -7.05 -9.03 -20.66
N GLY A 178 -7.96 -8.13 -21.08
CA GLY A 178 -9.38 -8.45 -21.24
C GLY A 178 -9.66 -9.50 -22.31
N GLN A 179 -8.88 -9.55 -23.39
CA GLN A 179 -8.99 -10.60 -24.41
C GLN A 179 -8.54 -11.98 -23.89
N LEU A 180 -7.60 -11.99 -22.94
CA LEU A 180 -7.12 -13.23 -22.31
C LEU A 180 -8.00 -13.69 -21.15
N THR A 181 -8.74 -12.80 -20.49
CA THR A 181 -9.57 -13.15 -19.34
C THR A 181 -10.68 -14.14 -19.75
N PRO A 182 -10.67 -15.37 -19.20
CA PRO A 182 -11.71 -16.35 -19.50
C PRO A 182 -12.99 -16.06 -18.71
N ILE A 183 -14.13 -16.56 -19.21
CA ILE A 183 -15.45 -16.34 -18.59
C ILE A 183 -15.68 -17.26 -17.38
N ASP A 184 -15.16 -18.48 -17.41
CA ASP A 184 -15.42 -19.52 -16.40
C ASP A 184 -14.60 -19.37 -15.12
N ARG A 185 -13.34 -18.93 -15.25
CA ARG A 185 -12.38 -18.79 -14.14
C ARG A 185 -11.63 -17.46 -14.15
N PRO A 186 -12.30 -16.30 -14.25
CA PRO A 186 -11.63 -15.01 -14.34
C PRO A 186 -10.79 -14.68 -13.10
N GLY A 187 -11.28 -15.04 -11.90
CA GLY A 187 -10.56 -14.86 -10.64
C GLY A 187 -9.27 -15.66 -10.55
N ASP A 188 -9.30 -16.94 -10.92
CA ASP A 188 -8.10 -17.79 -10.96
C ASP A 188 -7.12 -17.30 -12.02
N PHE A 189 -7.62 -16.91 -13.20
CA PHE A 189 -6.77 -16.38 -14.26
C PHE A 189 -6.06 -15.10 -13.82
N ALA A 190 -6.77 -14.15 -13.20
CA ALA A 190 -6.17 -12.94 -12.67
C ALA A 190 -5.07 -13.27 -11.64
N GLN A 191 -5.34 -14.18 -10.71
CA GLN A 191 -4.35 -14.62 -9.71
C GLN A 191 -3.17 -15.36 -10.34
N ALA A 192 -3.40 -16.13 -11.41
CA ALA A 192 -2.36 -16.83 -12.15
C ALA A 192 -1.40 -15.86 -12.83
N VAL A 193 -1.89 -14.79 -13.47
CA VAL A 193 -1.02 -13.75 -14.07
C VAL A 193 -0.24 -13.02 -12.98
N MET A 194 -0.87 -12.71 -11.84
CA MET A 194 -0.19 -12.10 -10.70
C MET A 194 0.92 -12.99 -10.13
N ASP A 195 0.66 -14.28 -9.95
CA ASP A 195 1.63 -15.25 -9.45
C ASP A 195 2.77 -15.47 -10.46
N LEU A 196 2.45 -15.56 -11.76
CA LEU A 196 3.42 -15.64 -12.84
C LEU A 196 4.38 -14.44 -12.78
N GLY A 197 3.84 -13.22 -12.71
CA GLY A 197 4.65 -12.00 -12.60
C GLY A 197 5.48 -11.95 -11.31
N ALA A 198 4.91 -12.39 -10.19
CA ALA A 198 5.59 -12.36 -8.90
C ALA A 198 6.76 -13.36 -8.78
N THR A 199 6.68 -14.51 -9.47
CA THR A 199 7.57 -15.67 -9.22
C THR A 199 8.43 -16.09 -10.41
N ILE A 200 7.96 -15.92 -11.64
CA ILE A 200 8.65 -16.38 -12.85
C ILE A 200 9.02 -15.20 -13.73
N CYS A 201 8.04 -14.40 -14.13
CA CYS A 201 8.22 -13.24 -14.99
C CYS A 201 8.60 -12.01 -14.15
N THR A 202 9.71 -12.13 -13.41
CA THR A 202 10.21 -11.13 -12.46
C THR A 202 10.81 -9.89 -13.17
N PRO A 203 10.93 -8.73 -12.49
CA PRO A 203 11.48 -7.52 -13.11
C PRO A 203 12.89 -7.68 -13.68
N ARG A 204 13.73 -8.49 -13.04
CA ARG A 204 15.09 -8.81 -13.47
C ARG A 204 15.27 -10.32 -13.46
N ARG A 205 16.02 -10.84 -14.43
CA ARG A 205 16.32 -12.26 -14.65
C ARG A 205 15.05 -13.12 -14.61
N PRO A 206 14.05 -12.86 -15.46
CA PRO A 206 12.85 -13.69 -15.51
C PRO A 206 13.23 -15.14 -15.85
N ALA A 207 12.59 -16.10 -15.18
CA ALA A 207 12.83 -17.53 -15.37
C ALA A 207 12.09 -18.06 -16.61
N CYS A 208 12.38 -17.50 -17.78
CA CYS A 208 11.66 -17.77 -19.03
C CYS A 208 11.62 -19.26 -19.42
N ALA A 209 12.66 -20.03 -19.09
CA ALA A 209 12.74 -21.46 -19.39
C ALA A 209 11.62 -22.29 -18.74
N ILE A 210 11.08 -21.85 -17.59
CA ILE A 210 10.00 -22.54 -16.86
C ILE A 210 8.66 -21.79 -16.97
N CYS A 211 8.59 -20.74 -17.79
CA CYS A 211 7.37 -19.96 -17.96
C CYS A 211 6.34 -20.74 -18.79
N PRO A 212 5.09 -20.90 -18.33
CA PRO A 212 4.04 -21.61 -19.08
C PRO A 212 3.63 -20.91 -20.38
N LEU A 213 4.05 -19.65 -20.57
CA LEU A 213 3.76 -18.82 -21.76
C LEU A 213 5.02 -18.57 -22.60
N ASN A 214 6.12 -19.30 -22.39
CA ASN A 214 7.38 -19.09 -23.10
C ASN A 214 7.22 -19.14 -24.63
N ASP A 215 6.51 -20.14 -25.15
CA ASP A 215 6.27 -20.35 -26.57
C ASP A 215 5.39 -19.26 -27.21
N ASP A 216 4.64 -18.52 -26.40
CA ASP A 216 3.74 -17.46 -26.84
C ASP A 216 4.33 -16.05 -26.60
N CYS A 217 5.43 -15.94 -25.84
CA CYS A 217 6.01 -14.67 -25.45
C CYS A 217 6.77 -13.99 -26.60
N MET A 218 6.21 -12.89 -27.12
CA MET A 218 6.84 -12.13 -28.20
C MET A 218 8.20 -11.56 -27.78
N ALA A 219 8.33 -11.03 -26.55
CA ALA A 219 9.60 -10.50 -26.09
C ALA A 219 10.68 -11.58 -26.06
N LEU A 220 10.37 -12.80 -25.60
CA LEU A 220 11.34 -13.90 -25.58
C LEU A 220 11.80 -14.32 -26.99
N LYS A 221 10.93 -14.19 -28.00
CA LYS A 221 11.24 -14.56 -29.39
C LYS A 221 12.08 -13.53 -30.13
N SER A 222 11.93 -12.25 -29.80
CA SER A 222 12.46 -11.15 -30.62
C SER A 222 13.40 -10.18 -29.91
N ARG A 223 13.38 -10.10 -28.57
CA ARG A 223 14.06 -9.06 -27.78
C ARG A 223 14.50 -9.59 -26.39
N ASP A 224 15.01 -8.70 -25.55
CA ASP A 224 15.21 -9.00 -24.13
C ASP A 224 13.93 -8.67 -23.33
N PRO A 225 13.31 -9.66 -22.62
CA PRO A 225 12.18 -9.40 -21.73
C PRO A 225 12.43 -8.31 -20.67
N GLU A 226 13.68 -8.05 -20.26
CA GLU A 226 14.02 -6.98 -19.30
C GLU A 226 13.84 -5.56 -19.86
N GLU A 227 13.73 -5.40 -21.20
CA GLU A 227 13.39 -4.12 -21.83
C GLU A 227 11.94 -3.70 -21.58
N PHE A 228 11.09 -4.64 -21.13
CA PHE A 228 9.67 -4.44 -20.90
C PHE A 228 9.29 -4.56 -19.41
N PRO A 229 8.34 -3.74 -18.91
CA PRO A 229 7.64 -2.69 -19.65
C PRO A 229 8.54 -1.47 -19.89
N VAL A 230 8.34 -0.80 -21.03
CA VAL A 230 9.02 0.47 -21.31
C VAL A 230 8.57 1.49 -20.27
N LYS A 231 9.52 2.18 -19.64
CA LYS A 231 9.25 3.21 -18.63
C LYS A 231 9.47 4.57 -19.24
N ALA A 232 8.53 5.49 -19.03
CA ALA A 232 8.77 6.88 -19.34
C ALA A 232 10.03 7.40 -18.60
N PRO A 233 10.80 8.32 -19.20
CA PRO A 233 11.89 9.00 -18.52
C PRO A 233 11.42 9.55 -17.16
N LYS A 234 12.19 9.29 -16.10
CA LYS A 234 11.85 9.84 -14.79
C LYS A 234 12.10 11.35 -14.80
N ALA A 235 11.07 12.13 -14.54
CA ALA A 235 11.25 13.54 -14.21
C ALA A 235 12.12 13.68 -12.95
N GLU A 236 12.88 14.76 -12.86
CA GLU A 236 13.60 15.10 -11.63
C GLU A 236 12.63 15.20 -10.46
N LYS A 237 12.99 14.58 -9.34
CA LYS A 237 12.15 14.62 -8.14
C LYS A 237 12.30 16.00 -7.50
N PRO A 238 11.20 16.73 -7.25
CA PRO A 238 11.30 17.99 -6.54
C PRO A 238 11.84 17.74 -5.12
N ILE A 239 12.70 18.66 -4.67
CA ILE A 239 13.19 18.71 -3.30
C ILE A 239 12.31 19.70 -2.54
N ARG A 240 11.83 19.30 -1.37
CA ARG A 240 11.16 20.18 -0.41
C ARG A 240 11.99 20.33 0.83
N THR A 241 11.96 21.52 1.42
CA THR A 241 12.68 21.84 2.65
C THR A 241 11.74 22.23 3.79
N GLY A 242 12.21 22.17 5.03
CA GLY A 242 11.49 22.61 6.22
C GLY A 242 12.27 22.38 7.51
N ALA A 243 11.62 22.57 8.65
CA ALA A 243 12.19 22.40 9.98
C ALA A 243 11.33 21.46 10.86
N ALA A 244 11.98 20.75 11.77
CA ALA A 244 11.36 19.94 12.82
C ALA A 244 11.90 20.36 14.19
N PHE A 245 11.02 20.52 15.17
CA PHE A 245 11.30 21.09 16.48
C PHE A 245 11.02 20.07 17.59
N ILE A 246 12.08 19.54 18.21
CA ILE A 246 12.01 18.52 19.27
C ILE A 246 12.11 19.23 20.63
N ALA A 247 10.96 19.45 21.28
CA ALA A 247 10.92 19.94 22.65
C ALA A 247 10.94 18.78 23.64
N ILE A 248 11.81 18.88 24.64
CA ILE A 248 12.05 17.87 25.67
C ILE A 248 11.78 18.52 27.03
N ALA A 249 10.85 17.94 27.79
CA ALA A 249 10.58 18.36 29.18
C ALA A 249 11.63 17.79 30.14
N ASP A 250 11.66 18.29 31.38
CA ASP A 250 12.61 17.86 32.43
C ASP A 250 12.57 16.35 32.70
N ASP A 251 11.42 15.69 32.49
CA ASP A 251 11.24 14.25 32.65
C ASP A 251 11.58 13.43 31.39
N GLY A 252 12.18 14.07 30.39
CA GLY A 252 12.53 13.48 29.10
C GLY A 252 11.36 13.30 28.13
N SER A 253 10.13 13.68 28.50
CA SER A 253 8.98 13.59 27.59
C SER A 253 9.17 14.48 26.37
N VAL A 254 8.75 13.99 25.21
CA VAL A 254 8.81 14.72 23.94
C VAL A 254 7.43 15.29 23.61
N PHE A 255 7.37 16.58 23.25
CA PHE A 255 6.13 17.19 22.80
C PHE A 255 5.77 16.72 21.40
N LEU A 256 4.55 16.18 21.26
CA LEU A 256 3.98 15.69 20.01
C LEU A 256 2.64 16.36 19.77
N ARG A 257 2.22 16.39 18.50
CA ARG A 257 0.88 16.80 18.11
C ARG A 257 0.33 15.93 17.00
N LYS A 258 -0.98 16.02 16.76
CA LYS A 258 -1.63 15.35 15.64
C LYS A 258 -1.55 16.26 14.42
N ARG A 259 -1.08 15.72 13.28
CA ARG A 259 -1.18 16.41 12.00
C ARG A 259 -2.65 16.61 11.63
N ARG A 260 -2.94 17.68 10.87
CA ARG A 260 -4.27 17.92 10.29
C ARG A 260 -4.77 16.66 9.57
N ASP A 261 -6.07 16.43 9.55
CA ASP A 261 -6.68 15.25 8.92
C ASP A 261 -6.73 15.31 7.38
N GLU A 262 -5.93 16.19 6.78
CA GLU A 262 -5.76 16.38 5.34
C GLU A 262 -4.28 16.53 4.95
N GLY A 263 -3.97 16.29 3.67
CA GLY A 263 -2.61 16.43 3.15
C GLY A 263 -1.66 15.28 3.50
N LEU A 264 -0.36 15.55 3.44
CA LEU A 264 0.65 14.48 3.65
C LEU A 264 0.74 14.09 5.12
N LEU A 265 0.74 12.77 5.37
CA LEU A 265 0.76 12.17 6.71
C LEU A 265 -0.45 12.61 7.57
N ALA A 266 -1.60 12.81 6.92
CA ALA A 266 -2.84 13.28 7.54
C ALA A 266 -3.20 12.45 8.79
N GLY A 267 -3.48 13.16 9.89
CA GLY A 267 -3.89 12.60 11.17
C GLY A 267 -2.85 11.72 11.86
N MET A 268 -1.58 11.72 11.42
CA MET A 268 -0.48 11.01 12.09
C MET A 268 0.13 11.88 13.19
N THR A 269 0.78 11.25 14.16
CA THR A 269 1.55 11.95 15.19
C THR A 269 2.81 12.59 14.58
N GLU A 270 3.15 13.79 15.01
CA GLU A 270 4.37 14.49 14.61
C GLU A 270 5.01 15.27 15.76
N VAL A 271 6.27 15.66 15.57
CA VAL A 271 6.84 16.82 16.26
C VAL A 271 6.44 18.09 15.50
N PRO A 272 6.31 19.25 16.18
CA PRO A 272 6.05 20.51 15.48
C PRO A 272 7.09 20.79 14.40
N GLY A 273 6.65 21.43 13.32
CA GLY A 273 7.50 21.74 12.17
C GLY A 273 6.89 22.81 11.27
N SER A 274 7.71 23.31 10.34
CA SER A 274 7.27 24.30 9.36
C SER A 274 6.44 23.65 8.23
N PRO A 275 5.59 24.42 7.51
CA PRO A 275 4.75 23.86 6.47
C PRO A 275 5.56 23.45 5.23
N TRP A 276 5.48 22.19 4.79
CA TRP A 276 6.19 21.73 3.57
C TRP A 276 5.23 21.19 2.48
N THR A 277 4.21 21.98 2.11
CA THR A 277 3.17 21.54 1.15
C THR A 277 3.69 21.37 -0.29
N ALA A 278 2.86 20.82 -1.18
CA ALA A 278 3.28 20.54 -2.57
C ALA A 278 3.70 21.74 -3.42
N ARG A 279 3.51 22.96 -2.91
CA ARG A 279 3.79 24.21 -3.62
C ARG A 279 4.63 25.20 -2.81
N ILE A 280 4.94 24.89 -1.56
CA ILE A 280 5.57 25.82 -0.61
C ILE A 280 6.63 25.05 0.18
N ASP A 281 7.87 25.52 0.10
CA ASP A 281 8.93 25.10 1.02
C ASP A 281 8.67 25.67 2.42
N GLY A 282 8.98 24.87 3.43
CA GLY A 282 8.91 25.29 4.82
C GLY A 282 10.11 26.13 5.19
N ASP A 283 9.90 27.06 6.11
CA ASP A 283 10.98 27.76 6.78
C ASP A 283 11.91 26.74 7.45
N THR A 284 13.21 26.90 7.23
CA THR A 284 14.27 26.00 7.69
C THR A 284 15.00 26.54 8.93
N THR A 285 14.59 27.72 9.41
CA THR A 285 15.22 28.46 10.50
C THR A 285 14.45 28.28 11.81
N ILE A 286 15.01 28.85 12.88
CA ILE A 286 14.42 28.89 14.22
C ILE A 286 13.15 29.76 14.28
N ASP A 287 12.93 30.66 13.32
CA ASP A 287 11.80 31.61 13.35
C ASP A 287 10.45 30.90 13.20
N ALA A 288 10.45 29.68 12.65
CA ALA A 288 9.30 28.80 12.58
C ALA A 288 9.05 27.96 13.84
N ALA A 289 9.75 28.24 14.94
CA ALA A 289 9.57 27.53 16.20
C ALA A 289 8.11 27.59 16.69
N PRO A 290 7.56 26.50 17.22
CA PRO A 290 6.15 26.43 17.61
C PRO A 290 5.79 27.31 18.81
N PHE A 291 6.78 27.67 19.63
CA PHE A 291 6.65 28.50 20.82
C PHE A 291 8.03 29.02 21.26
N PRO A 292 8.07 30.09 22.09
CA PRO A 292 9.31 30.62 22.64
C PRO A 292 10.04 29.58 23.52
N ALA A 293 11.25 29.19 23.12
CA ALA A 293 12.16 28.34 23.89
C ALA A 293 13.60 28.53 23.38
N ARG A 294 14.58 27.92 24.07
CA ARG A 294 16.00 27.95 23.66
C ARG A 294 16.30 26.83 22.67
N TRP A 295 15.90 27.04 21.42
CA TRP A 295 16.16 26.08 20.35
C TRP A 295 17.62 26.09 19.89
N THR A 296 18.17 24.90 19.67
CA THR A 296 19.54 24.67 19.18
C THR A 296 19.51 23.74 17.98
N ALA A 297 20.36 23.98 16.99
CA ALA A 297 20.44 23.13 15.82
C ALA A 297 20.97 21.74 16.19
N SER A 298 20.36 20.70 15.63
CA SER A 298 20.66 19.28 15.88
C SER A 298 20.80 18.49 14.58
N GLY A 299 21.32 19.16 13.54
CA GLY A 299 21.59 18.57 12.23
C GLY A 299 20.38 18.62 11.27
N SER A 300 20.41 17.74 10.27
CA SER A 300 19.35 17.66 9.25
C SER A 300 19.08 16.21 8.86
N ILE A 301 17.87 15.93 8.40
CA ILE A 301 17.51 14.61 7.86
C ILE A 301 17.03 14.72 6.42
N THR A 302 17.21 13.63 5.66
CA THR A 302 16.60 13.45 4.34
C THR A 302 15.64 12.25 4.36
N HIS A 303 14.47 12.44 3.78
CA HIS A 303 13.44 11.42 3.63
C HIS A 303 12.83 11.45 2.23
N VAL A 304 12.87 10.31 1.53
CA VAL A 304 12.36 10.22 0.16
C VAL A 304 10.94 9.66 0.17
N PHE A 305 9.99 10.47 -0.32
CA PHE A 305 8.66 10.00 -0.70
C PHE A 305 8.66 9.57 -2.17
N THR A 306 7.60 8.87 -2.60
CA THR A 306 7.45 8.44 -4.00
C THR A 306 7.55 9.60 -4.99
N HIS A 307 6.99 10.76 -4.62
CA HIS A 307 6.84 11.91 -5.52
C HIS A 307 7.80 13.08 -5.26
N PHE A 308 8.55 13.08 -4.15
CA PHE A 308 9.46 14.17 -3.80
C PHE A 308 10.47 13.74 -2.72
N GLU A 309 11.55 14.48 -2.57
CA GLU A 309 12.49 14.36 -1.44
C GLU A 309 12.19 15.44 -0.41
N LEU A 310 12.16 15.10 0.87
CA LEU A 310 12.03 16.05 1.97
C LEU A 310 13.35 16.16 2.74
N ARG A 311 13.84 17.39 2.91
CA ARG A 311 14.98 17.73 3.77
C ARG A 311 14.49 18.55 4.95
N LEU A 312 14.77 18.10 6.18
CA LEU A 312 14.38 18.83 7.39
C LEU A 312 15.60 19.26 8.18
N SER A 313 15.70 20.55 8.48
CA SER A 313 16.53 21.06 9.57
C SER A 313 15.92 20.63 10.90
N VAL A 314 16.74 20.12 11.81
CA VAL A 314 16.29 19.60 13.10
C VAL A 314 16.76 20.54 14.19
N TYR A 315 15.83 20.99 15.02
CA TYR A 315 16.12 21.81 16.20
C TYR A 315 15.65 21.10 17.46
N ARG A 316 16.36 21.32 18.56
CA ARG A 316 15.99 20.77 19.87
C ARG A 316 16.01 21.83 20.97
N SER A 317 15.13 21.70 21.94
CA SER A 317 15.15 22.47 23.18
C SER A 317 14.94 21.54 24.36
N GLU A 318 15.74 21.72 25.40
CA GLU A 318 15.68 20.96 26.65
C GLU A 318 14.98 21.77 27.75
N ASN A 319 14.55 21.09 28.80
CA ASN A 319 13.87 21.65 29.97
C ASN A 319 12.68 22.56 29.63
N VAL A 320 11.90 22.14 28.63
CA VAL A 320 10.73 22.88 28.17
C VAL A 320 9.57 22.63 29.13
N SER A 321 8.98 23.71 29.65
CA SER A 321 7.77 23.62 30.47
C SER A 321 6.64 22.93 29.70
N LYS A 322 5.94 21.99 30.34
CA LYS A 322 4.80 21.31 29.71
C LYS A 322 3.64 22.25 29.37
N ALA A 323 3.59 23.42 29.99
CA ALA A 323 2.63 24.48 29.70
C ALA A 323 3.03 25.36 28.49
N ALA A 324 4.21 25.15 27.89
CA ALA A 324 4.70 25.96 26.77
C ALA A 324 3.83 25.83 25.50
N SER A 325 3.05 24.75 25.38
CA SER A 325 2.06 24.58 24.32
C SER A 325 0.90 23.71 24.78
N SER A 326 -0.31 24.09 24.37
CA SER A 326 -1.53 23.31 24.53
C SER A 326 -1.97 22.61 23.24
N ASP A 327 -1.25 22.80 22.13
CA ASP A 327 -1.57 22.24 20.80
C ASP A 327 -0.95 20.84 20.61
N GLY A 328 -1.15 19.95 21.58
CA GLY A 328 -0.53 18.63 21.57
C GLY A 328 -0.49 17.94 22.93
N TRP A 329 0.35 16.92 23.04
CA TRP A 329 0.59 16.15 24.27
C TRP A 329 2.07 15.85 24.46
N TRP A 330 2.44 15.49 25.68
CA TRP A 330 3.80 15.08 26.04
C TRP A 330 3.87 13.57 26.12
N SER A 331 4.61 12.94 25.22
CA SER A 331 4.79 11.49 25.18
C SER A 331 6.04 11.10 25.96
N ARG A 332 5.90 10.18 26.92
CA ARG A 332 7.03 9.71 27.73
C ARG A 332 8.04 8.94 26.87
N PRO A 333 9.33 8.92 27.22
CA PRO A 333 10.34 8.13 26.49
C PRO A 333 9.94 6.66 26.29
N THR A 334 9.28 6.06 27.27
CA THR A 334 8.83 4.65 27.24
C THR A 334 7.64 4.40 26.31
N GLU A 335 6.83 5.43 26.06
CA GLU A 335 5.59 5.36 25.27
C GLU A 335 5.81 5.81 23.81
N LEU A 336 6.90 6.56 23.56
CA LEU A 336 7.23 7.16 22.26
C LEU A 336 7.28 6.16 21.09
N SER A 337 7.65 4.90 21.36
CA SER A 337 7.69 3.84 20.34
C SER A 337 6.30 3.36 19.91
N ASP A 338 5.30 3.55 20.76
CA ASP A 338 3.92 3.10 20.58
C ASP A 338 3.05 4.20 19.93
N GLU A 339 3.56 5.42 19.83
CA GLU A 339 2.97 6.54 19.08
C GLU A 339 2.90 6.26 17.57
N ALA A 340 1.88 6.81 16.91
CA ALA A 340 1.67 6.71 15.47
C ALA A 340 2.62 7.60 14.64
N LEU A 341 3.90 7.64 15.02
CA LEU A 341 4.94 8.44 14.37
C LEU A 341 5.34 7.81 13.02
N PRO A 342 5.28 8.56 11.90
CA PRO A 342 5.82 8.09 10.64
C PRO A 342 7.35 8.06 10.67
N THR A 343 7.96 7.26 9.79
CA THR A 343 9.42 7.07 9.72
C THR A 343 10.20 8.39 9.60
N VAL A 344 9.68 9.40 8.91
CA VAL A 344 10.32 10.72 8.83
C VAL A 344 10.40 11.41 10.20
N MET A 345 9.37 11.31 11.03
CA MET A 345 9.36 11.91 12.37
C MET A 345 10.23 11.11 13.34
N LYS A 346 10.24 9.77 13.23
CA LYS A 346 11.18 8.93 14.00
C LYS A 346 12.64 9.29 13.67
N LYS A 347 12.96 9.55 12.39
CA LYS A 347 14.29 10.05 11.98
C LYS A 347 14.62 11.41 12.58
N ALA A 348 13.68 12.36 12.55
CA ALA A 348 13.90 13.71 13.10
C ALA A 348 14.14 13.67 14.62
N ILE A 349 13.32 12.91 15.36
CA ILE A 349 13.52 12.68 16.80
C ILE A 349 14.88 12.01 17.05
N THR A 350 15.24 10.99 16.28
CA THR A 350 16.55 10.30 16.44
C THR A 350 17.73 11.24 16.20
N ALA A 351 17.61 12.21 15.29
CA ALA A 351 18.65 13.21 15.06
C ALA A 351 18.86 14.16 16.26
N ALA A 352 17.79 14.44 17.03
CA ALA A 352 17.87 15.22 18.27
C ALA A 352 18.21 14.39 19.52
N ILE A 353 17.75 13.13 19.54
CA ILE A 353 17.81 12.20 20.66
C ILE A 353 18.21 10.81 20.10
N PRO A 354 19.52 10.52 19.93
CA PRO A 354 20.00 9.31 19.25
C PRO A 354 19.48 7.97 19.81
N GLU A 355 19.12 7.94 21.09
CA GLU A 355 18.66 6.73 21.80
C GLU A 355 17.13 6.61 21.90
N ALA A 356 16.36 7.56 21.34
CA ALA A 356 14.90 7.64 21.53
C ALA A 356 14.11 6.38 21.16
N PHE A 357 14.62 5.56 20.23
CA PHE A 357 13.96 4.32 19.79
C PHE A 357 14.84 3.07 19.99
N LYS A 358 16.02 3.20 20.62
CA LYS A 358 16.92 2.09 20.91
C LYS A 358 16.53 1.44 22.24
N GLY A 359 15.45 0.66 22.22
CA GLY A 359 14.94 0.00 23.44
C GLY A 359 13.99 -1.19 23.23
N LYS A 360 13.54 -1.47 22.00
CA LYS A 360 12.72 -2.65 21.68
C LYS A 360 13.32 -3.44 20.50
N ARG A 361 14.60 -3.81 20.57
CA ARG A 361 15.06 -5.01 19.83
C ARG A 361 14.48 -6.19 20.61
N LYS A 362 13.30 -6.66 20.19
CA LYS A 362 12.55 -7.75 20.81
C LYS A 362 13.49 -8.91 21.15
N ASN A 363 13.42 -9.38 22.39
CA ASN A 363 13.63 -10.80 22.64
C ASN A 363 12.60 -11.54 21.79
N ARG A 364 13.14 -12.29 20.81
CA ARG A 364 12.60 -13.33 19.94
C ARG A 364 11.08 -13.46 19.83
#